data_AF-A0A9P7JAK2-F1
#
_entry.id   AF-A0A9P7JAK2-F1
#
_cell.length_a   1.000
_cell.length_b   1.000
_cell.length_c   1.000
_cell.angle_alpha   90.00
_cell.angle_beta   90.00
_cell.angle_gamma   90.00
#
_symmetry.space_group_name_H-M   'P 1'
#
loop_
_entity.id
_entity.type
_entity.pdbx_description
1 polymer ?
#
loop_
_entity_poly.entity_id
_entity_poly.type
_entity_poly.pdbx_seq_one_letter_code
_entity_poly.pdbx_strand_id
1 'polypeptide(L)'
;MPFDIFPVYQETFFQVQPGDQPLVAYECKLQQVGCGMFVEGTTSAISAHLRGHGITGPDTASTRCTWGDCSKTLKRGCMTRHILTHLGIKVRCSVCGVVKCRHDLLRAHTKSSEQCRFAFVNIVHGPEGHLLVPEGPATAHQVQ
;
A
#
# COMPACT_ATOMS: atom_id res chain seq x y z
N MET A 1 -5.78 -3.00 27.57
CA MET A 1 -4.85 -3.45 26.52
C MET A 1 -4.19 -2.19 25.97
N PRO A 2 -2.87 -1.99 26.16
CA PRO A 2 -2.21 -0.76 25.72
C PRO A 2 -2.00 -0.81 24.19
N PHE A 3 -2.36 0.26 23.50
CA PHE A 3 -2.14 0.43 22.06
C PHE A 3 -0.76 1.04 21.86
N ASP A 4 0.08 0.37 21.07
CA ASP A 4 1.42 0.86 20.73
C ASP A 4 1.33 1.96 19.66
N ILE A 5 1.84 3.14 20.01
CA ILE A 5 1.89 4.35 19.17
C ILE A 5 3.15 4.25 18.30
N PHE A 6 3.01 4.10 16.98
CA PHE A 6 4.14 4.08 16.05
C PHE A 6 4.30 5.42 15.32
N PRO A 7 5.51 6.03 15.30
CA PRO A 7 5.75 7.29 14.61
C PRO A 7 5.83 7.06 13.09
N VAL A 8 4.79 7.46 12.36
CA VAL A 8 4.81 7.55 10.89
C VAL A 8 5.48 8.87 10.48
N TYR A 9 6.48 8.80 9.59
CA TYR A 9 7.28 9.95 9.17
C TYR A 9 6.42 11.03 8.46
N GLN A 10 6.56 12.27 8.93
CA GLN A 10 5.72 13.45 8.66
C GLN A 10 5.70 13.92 7.19
N GLU A 11 6.61 13.46 6.34
CA GLU A 11 6.72 13.92 4.95
C GLU A 11 5.77 13.24 3.96
N THR A 12 5.07 12.17 4.39
CA THR A 12 4.07 11.50 3.55
C THR A 12 2.65 12.07 3.75
N PHE A 13 2.47 12.99 4.69
CA PHE A 13 1.16 13.47 5.14
C PHE A 13 0.60 14.64 4.30
N PHE A 14 1.43 15.31 3.50
CA PHE A 14 1.06 16.61 2.90
C PHE A 14 0.32 16.57 1.56
N GLN A 15 -0.33 15.46 1.20
CA GLN A 15 -1.18 15.44 0.00
C GLN A 15 -2.48 14.62 0.14
N VAL A 16 -3.08 14.63 1.32
CA VAL A 16 -4.43 14.09 1.51
C VAL A 16 -5.34 15.18 2.09
N GLN A 17 -6.31 15.60 1.28
CA GLN A 17 -7.45 16.41 1.72
C GLN A 17 -8.13 15.71 2.91
N PRO A 18 -8.64 16.41 3.93
CA PRO A 18 -9.33 15.80 5.05
C PRO A 18 -10.62 15.13 4.55
N GLY A 19 -10.51 13.84 4.25
CA GLY A 19 -11.63 12.96 3.98
C GLY A 19 -11.52 11.79 4.95
N ASP A 20 -12.64 11.44 5.58
CA ASP A 20 -12.84 10.38 6.60
C ASP A 20 -12.48 8.94 6.16
N GLN A 21 -11.56 8.76 5.21
CA GLN A 21 -11.15 7.43 4.79
C GLN A 21 -10.01 6.93 5.66
N PRO A 22 -10.20 5.81 6.38
CA PRO A 22 -9.13 5.19 7.13
C PRO A 22 -7.99 4.78 6.21
N LEU A 23 -6.76 5.14 6.61
CA LEU A 23 -5.56 4.76 5.88
C LEU A 23 -5.22 3.30 6.22
N VAL A 24 -5.11 2.41 5.23
CA VAL A 24 -4.66 1.03 5.49
C VAL A 24 -3.16 0.92 5.24
N ALA A 25 -2.40 0.62 6.28
CA ALA A 25 -0.95 0.50 6.25
C ALA A 25 -0.48 -0.90 6.65
N TYR A 26 0.72 -1.26 6.20
CA TYR A 26 1.30 -2.59 6.35
C TYR A 26 2.68 -2.49 6.95
N GLU A 27 3.01 -3.35 7.90
CA GLU A 27 4.35 -3.43 8.46
C GLU A 27 5.37 -3.79 7.36
N CYS A 28 6.45 -3.01 7.27
CA CYS A 28 7.52 -3.32 6.35
C CYS A 28 8.36 -4.50 6.86
N LYS A 29 8.30 -5.60 6.10
CA LYS A 29 9.10 -6.81 6.34
C LYS A 29 10.34 -6.88 5.45
N LEU A 30 10.77 -5.76 4.89
CA LEU A 30 11.97 -5.73 4.05
C LEU A 30 13.21 -5.84 4.93
N GLN A 31 14.13 -6.74 4.55
CA GLN A 31 15.30 -7.14 5.35
C GLN A 31 14.88 -8.00 6.56
N GLN A 32 15.80 -8.83 7.07
CA GLN A 32 15.49 -9.91 8.01
C GLN A 32 14.80 -9.48 9.32
N VAL A 33 14.95 -8.22 9.74
CA VAL A 33 14.38 -7.68 10.99
C VAL A 33 13.21 -6.71 10.72
N GLY A 34 12.90 -6.41 9.45
CA GLY A 34 12.04 -5.28 9.10
C GLY A 34 12.66 -3.94 9.51
N CYS A 35 12.08 -2.82 9.07
CA CYS A 35 12.53 -1.48 9.50
C CYS A 35 11.65 -0.85 10.59
N GLY A 36 10.65 -1.58 11.09
CA GLY A 36 9.70 -1.09 12.10
C GLY A 36 8.71 -0.03 11.60
N MET A 37 8.75 0.31 10.31
CA MET A 37 7.87 1.30 9.70
C MET A 37 6.67 0.64 9.02
N PHE A 38 5.56 1.37 8.96
CA PHE A 38 4.39 1.00 8.20
C PHE A 38 4.37 1.72 6.85
N VAL A 39 3.91 1.03 5.81
CA VAL A 39 3.80 1.56 4.45
C VAL A 39 2.36 1.44 3.95
N GLU A 40 1.86 2.51 3.32
CA GLU A 40 0.58 2.45 2.62
C GLU A 40 0.69 1.53 1.40
N GLY A 41 -0.39 0.78 1.13
CA GLY A 41 -0.51 -0.14 0.01
C GLY A 41 -0.53 0.47 -1.41
N THR A 42 0.03 1.66 -1.64
CA THR A 42 0.06 2.33 -2.95
C THR A 42 1.43 2.19 -3.61
N THR A 43 1.46 2.26 -4.95
CA THR A 43 2.73 2.16 -5.68
C THR A 43 3.68 3.32 -5.36
N SER A 44 3.14 4.52 -5.16
CA SER A 44 3.91 5.72 -4.79
C SER A 44 4.53 5.58 -3.40
N ALA A 45 3.71 5.24 -2.39
CA ALA A 45 4.17 5.09 -1.01
C ALA A 45 5.24 4.00 -0.88
N ILE A 46 5.00 2.83 -1.49
CA ILE A 46 5.99 1.74 -1.52
C ILE A 46 7.25 2.19 -2.24
N SER A 47 7.14 2.79 -3.43
CA SER A 47 8.32 3.23 -4.19
C SER A 47 9.17 4.24 -3.40
N ALA A 48 8.54 5.21 -2.73
CA ALA A 48 9.23 6.16 -1.85
C ALA A 48 9.90 5.45 -0.67
N HIS A 49 9.18 4.55 0.00
CA HIS A 49 9.69 3.78 1.13
C HIS A 49 10.90 2.91 0.77
N LEU A 50 10.87 2.23 -0.39
CA LEU A 50 11.97 1.40 -0.86
C LEU A 50 13.27 2.18 -1.08
N ARG A 51 13.20 3.49 -1.38
CA ARG A 51 14.41 4.33 -1.48
C ARG A 51 15.13 4.45 -0.15
N GLY A 52 14.40 4.48 0.97
CA GLY A 52 14.97 4.46 2.32
C GLY A 52 15.75 3.18 2.63
N HIS A 53 15.46 2.10 1.92
CA HIS A 53 16.20 0.84 1.99
C HIS A 53 17.32 0.72 0.95
N GLY A 54 17.67 1.81 0.26
CA GLY A 54 18.71 1.81 -0.77
C GLY A 54 18.30 1.15 -2.08
N ILE A 55 17.04 0.74 -2.24
CA ILE A 55 16.51 0.21 -3.51
C ILE A 55 16.25 1.38 -4.46
N THR A 56 17.33 1.82 -5.09
CA THR A 56 17.39 2.97 -6.00
C THR A 56 18.10 2.55 -7.30
N GLY A 57 18.50 3.50 -8.15
CA GLY A 57 19.15 3.21 -9.45
C GLY A 57 18.16 3.03 -10.60
N PRO A 58 18.56 2.63 -11.81
CA PRO A 58 17.70 2.58 -13.00
C PRO A 58 16.68 1.43 -12.96
N ASP A 59 15.56 1.57 -13.68
CA ASP A 59 14.49 0.56 -13.71
C ASP A 59 14.91 -0.81 -14.24
N THR A 60 16.00 -0.86 -15.02
CA THR A 60 16.57 -2.07 -15.61
C THR A 60 17.54 -2.80 -14.67
N ALA A 61 17.99 -2.18 -13.59
CA ALA A 61 18.88 -2.81 -12.62
C ALA A 61 18.20 -4.02 -11.97
N SER A 62 18.93 -5.10 -11.78
CA SER A 62 18.43 -6.28 -11.08
C SER A 62 18.63 -6.14 -9.58
N THR A 63 17.57 -6.36 -8.81
CA THR A 63 17.58 -6.30 -7.35
C THR A 63 16.88 -7.53 -6.79
N ARG A 64 17.43 -8.10 -5.72
CA ARG A 64 16.83 -9.20 -4.99
C ARG A 64 15.82 -8.65 -3.98
N CYS A 65 14.60 -9.18 -3.99
CA CYS A 65 13.63 -8.94 -2.93
C CYS A 65 14.09 -9.66 -1.66
N THR A 66 13.94 -8.98 -0.52
CA THR A 66 14.25 -9.50 0.81
C THR A 66 13.06 -9.29 1.76
N TRP A 67 11.84 -9.29 1.21
CA TRP A 67 10.61 -9.16 1.99
C TRP A 67 10.29 -10.48 2.67
N GLY A 68 10.39 -10.53 4.01
CA GLY A 68 10.27 -11.79 4.75
C GLY A 68 11.29 -12.82 4.27
N ASP A 69 10.80 -13.98 3.82
CA ASP A 69 11.58 -15.08 3.26
C ASP A 69 11.70 -15.04 1.72
N CYS A 70 11.17 -14.00 1.07
CA CYS A 70 11.25 -13.86 -0.38
C CYS A 70 12.70 -13.66 -0.82
N SER A 71 13.08 -14.31 -1.92
CA SER A 71 14.43 -14.26 -2.50
C SER A 71 14.41 -14.02 -4.02
N LYS A 72 13.26 -13.60 -4.57
CA LYS A 72 13.10 -13.38 -6.01
C LYS A 72 13.97 -12.23 -6.50
N THR A 73 14.68 -12.44 -7.60
CA THR A 73 15.42 -11.37 -8.30
C THR A 73 14.54 -10.79 -9.40
N LEU A 74 14.44 -9.47 -9.45
CA LEU A 74 13.63 -8.75 -10.42
C LEU A 74 14.25 -7.42 -10.80
N LYS A 75 13.80 -6.86 -11.92
CA LYS A 75 14.13 -5.50 -12.34
C LYS A 75 13.60 -4.50 -11.30
N ARG A 76 14.36 -3.45 -10.98
CA ARG A 76 14.00 -2.39 -10.02
C ARG A 76 12.60 -1.86 -10.28
N GLY A 77 12.25 -1.59 -11.54
CA GLY A 77 10.92 -1.06 -11.90
C GLY A 77 9.75 -2.00 -11.64
N CYS A 78 10.04 -3.28 -11.39
CA CYS A 78 9.04 -4.28 -10.99
C CYS A 78 8.93 -4.43 -9.46
N MET A 79 9.83 -3.84 -8.67
CA MET A 79 9.92 -4.08 -7.22
C MET A 79 8.68 -3.63 -6.49
N THR A 80 8.21 -2.41 -6.72
CA THR A 80 6.99 -1.89 -6.11
C THR A 80 5.79 -2.81 -6.34
N ARG A 81 5.59 -3.26 -7.59
CA ARG A 81 4.50 -4.18 -7.95
C ARG A 81 4.68 -5.54 -7.30
N HIS A 82 5.91 -6.02 -7.21
CA HIS A 82 6.22 -7.26 -6.52
C HIS A 82 5.88 -7.17 -5.03
N ILE A 83 6.24 -6.08 -4.34
CA ILE A 83 5.91 -5.88 -2.92
C ILE A 83 4.39 -5.87 -2.69
N LEU A 84 3.59 -5.26 -3.57
CA LEU A 84 2.12 -5.33 -3.49
C LEU A 84 1.58 -6.77 -3.44
N THR A 85 2.29 -7.75 -4.02
CA THR A 85 1.91 -9.16 -3.95
C THR A 85 2.11 -9.76 -2.57
N HIS A 86 3.15 -9.34 -1.84
CA HIS A 86 3.35 -9.72 -0.44
C HIS A 86 2.28 -9.12 0.46
N LEU A 87 1.90 -7.86 0.20
CA LEU A 87 0.84 -7.18 0.93
C LEU A 87 -0.55 -7.73 0.62
N GLY A 88 -0.70 -8.64 -0.34
CA GLY A 88 -1.99 -9.22 -0.73
C GLY A 88 -2.96 -8.24 -1.39
N ILE A 89 -2.48 -7.08 -1.83
CA ILE A 89 -3.31 -6.01 -2.36
C ILE A 89 -3.77 -6.35 -3.77
N LYS A 90 -5.07 -6.19 -4.00
CA LYS A 90 -5.73 -6.47 -5.28
C LYS A 90 -6.66 -5.31 -5.63
N VAL A 91 -7.25 -5.40 -6.82
CA VAL A 91 -8.25 -4.46 -7.30
C VAL A 91 -9.52 -5.22 -7.69
N ARG A 92 -10.68 -4.63 -7.41
CA ARG A 92 -11.99 -5.20 -7.68
C ARG A 92 -12.81 -4.28 -8.57
N CYS A 93 -13.47 -4.86 -9.58
CA CYS A 93 -14.46 -4.16 -10.39
C CYS A 93 -15.67 -3.82 -9.52
N SER A 94 -16.11 -2.56 -9.48
CA SER A 94 -17.29 -2.17 -8.71
C SER A 94 -18.60 -2.74 -9.23
N VAL A 95 -18.65 -3.16 -10.50
CA VAL A 95 -19.87 -3.66 -11.14
C VAL A 95 -19.98 -5.18 -11.03
N CYS A 96 -19.04 -5.94 -11.59
CA CYS A 96 -19.13 -7.41 -11.61
C CYS A 96 -18.39 -8.10 -10.45
N GLY A 97 -17.68 -7.34 -9.61
CA GLY A 97 -16.94 -7.89 -8.48
C GLY A 97 -15.67 -8.67 -8.85
N VAL A 98 -15.29 -8.78 -10.13
CA VAL A 98 -14.07 -9.49 -10.52
C VAL A 98 -12.84 -8.87 -9.85
N VAL A 99 -11.99 -9.72 -9.29
CA VAL A 99 -10.76 -9.30 -8.62
C VAL A 99 -9.57 -9.58 -9.53
N LYS A 100 -8.72 -8.58 -9.72
CA LYS A 100 -7.44 -8.69 -10.45
C LYS A 100 -6.31 -8.26 -9.52
N CYS A 101 -5.10 -8.75 -9.78
CA CYS A 101 -3.93 -8.37 -8.98
C CYS A 101 -3.42 -6.95 -9.27
N ARG A 102 -3.90 -6.28 -10.33
CA ARG A 102 -3.39 -4.99 -10.80
C ARG A 102 -4.44 -4.12 -11.47
N HIS A 103 -4.27 -2.81 -11.35
CA HIS A 103 -5.16 -1.81 -11.95
C HIS A 103 -5.21 -1.87 -13.48
N ASP A 104 -4.10 -2.12 -14.18
CA ASP A 104 -4.10 -2.19 -15.65
C ASP A 104 -4.89 -3.39 -16.19
N LEU A 105 -4.84 -4.53 -15.48
CA LEU A 105 -5.65 -5.70 -15.81
C LEU A 105 -7.14 -5.43 -15.62
N LEU A 106 -7.50 -4.67 -14.58
CA LEU A 106 -8.88 -4.28 -14.35
C LEU A 106 -9.36 -3.24 -15.37
N ARG A 107 -8.49 -2.31 -15.78
CA ARG A 107 -8.77 -1.35 -16.85
C ARG A 107 -8.95 -2.05 -18.20
N ALA A 108 -8.16 -3.09 -18.49
CA ALA A 108 -8.37 -3.92 -19.67
C ALA A 108 -9.74 -4.62 -19.60
N HIS A 109 -10.10 -5.15 -18.42
CA HIS A 109 -11.41 -5.75 -18.18
C HIS A 109 -12.56 -4.76 -18.45
N THR A 110 -12.53 -3.54 -17.90
CA THR A 110 -13.60 -2.54 -18.10
C THR A 110 -13.73 -2.11 -19.56
N LYS A 111 -12.63 -2.09 -20.32
CA LYS A 111 -12.67 -1.82 -21.77
C LYS A 111 -13.27 -2.97 -22.57
N SER A 112 -13.08 -4.21 -22.13
CA SER A 112 -13.53 -5.41 -22.86
C SER A 112 -14.95 -5.86 -22.52
N SER A 113 -15.58 -5.27 -21.50
CA SER A 113 -16.90 -5.68 -21.00
C SER A 113 -17.85 -4.49 -21.01
N GLU A 114 -18.87 -4.53 -21.87
CA GLU A 114 -19.89 -3.48 -21.97
C GLU A 114 -20.58 -3.21 -20.63
N GLN A 115 -20.88 -4.28 -19.88
CA GLN A 115 -21.50 -4.22 -18.56
C GLN A 115 -20.61 -3.48 -17.54
N CYS A 116 -19.29 -3.58 -17.68
CA CYS A 116 -18.33 -2.99 -16.74
C CYS A 116 -17.65 -1.73 -17.30
N ARG A 117 -18.14 -1.17 -18.41
CA ARG A 117 -17.52 -0.03 -19.10
C ARG A 117 -17.32 1.20 -18.21
N PHE A 118 -18.28 1.41 -17.30
CA PHE A 118 -18.28 2.52 -16.35
C PHE A 118 -17.89 2.09 -14.92
N ALA A 119 -17.38 0.86 -14.75
CA ALA A 119 -16.95 0.40 -13.45
C ALA A 119 -15.75 1.22 -12.96
N PHE A 120 -15.79 1.58 -11.68
CA PHE A 120 -14.65 2.14 -10.98
C PHE A 120 -13.86 1.03 -10.29
N VAL A 121 -12.64 1.37 -9.88
CA VAL A 121 -11.69 0.44 -9.27
C VAL A 121 -11.76 0.55 -7.76
N ASN A 122 -12.15 -0.53 -7.10
CA ASN A 122 -12.04 -0.64 -5.64
C ASN A 122 -10.73 -1.32 -5.26
N ILE A 123 -10.01 -0.76 -4.29
CA ILE A 123 -8.84 -1.43 -3.71
C ILE A 123 -9.34 -2.51 -2.75
N VAL A 124 -8.74 -3.70 -2.87
CA VAL A 124 -8.94 -4.79 -1.92
C VAL A 124 -7.63 -4.93 -1.16
N HIS A 125 -7.65 -4.50 0.10
CA HIS A 125 -6.53 -4.61 1.02
C HIS A 125 -6.25 -6.08 1.37
N GLY A 126 -4.99 -6.40 1.62
CA GLY A 126 -4.62 -7.73 2.06
C GLY A 126 -4.80 -7.96 3.55
N PRO A 127 -4.63 -9.20 4.01
CA PRO A 127 -5.00 -9.63 5.35
C PRO A 127 -4.15 -9.01 6.47
N GLU A 128 -2.92 -8.54 6.16
CA GLU A 128 -2.00 -7.94 7.13
C GLU A 128 -2.13 -6.41 7.23
N GLY A 129 -3.13 -5.83 6.54
CA GLY A 129 -3.36 -4.38 6.53
C GLY A 129 -4.01 -3.92 7.83
N HIS A 130 -3.41 -2.90 8.45
CA HIS A 130 -3.91 -2.26 9.66
C HIS A 130 -4.59 -0.94 9.31
N LEU A 131 -5.76 -0.73 9.89
CA LEU A 131 -6.56 0.48 9.72
C LEU A 131 -6.02 1.56 10.65
N LEU A 132 -5.39 2.58 10.08
CA LEU A 132 -4.96 3.79 10.77
C LEU A 132 -6.08 4.82 10.68
N VAL A 133 -6.66 5.15 11.84
CA VAL A 133 -7.62 6.24 11.97
C VAL A 133 -6.83 7.50 12.33
N PRO A 134 -6.94 8.61 11.58
CA PRO A 134 -6.44 9.89 12.04
C PRO A 134 -7.19 10.24 13.33
N GLU A 135 -6.49 10.39 14.46
CA GLU A 135 -7.13 10.89 15.67
C GLU A 135 -7.63 12.31 15.36
N GLY A 136 -8.96 12.50 15.37
CA GLY A 136 -9.55 13.84 15.39
C GLY A 136 -9.08 14.59 16.64
N PRO A 137 -9.18 15.93 16.67
CA PRO A 137 -8.73 16.69 17.82
C PRO A 137 -9.45 16.18 19.08
N ALA A 138 -8.68 15.65 20.02
CA ALA A 138 -9.16 15.26 21.32
C ALA A 138 -9.90 16.45 21.95
N THR A 139 -11.22 16.36 22.05
CA THR A 139 -11.99 17.30 22.86
C THR A 139 -11.54 17.10 24.29
N ALA A 140 -10.71 18.04 24.77
CA ALA A 140 -10.39 18.18 26.18
C ALA A 140 -11.69 18.44 26.92
N HIS A 141 -12.30 17.39 27.47
CA HIS A 141 -13.30 17.54 28.52
C HIS A 141 -12.58 18.10 29.74
N GLN A 142 -12.68 19.42 29.94
CA GLN A 142 -12.46 20.03 31.24
C GLN A 142 -13.47 19.42 32.21
N VAL A 143 -12.97 18.66 33.18
CA VAL A 143 -13.71 18.35 34.40
C VAL A 143 -13.39 19.48 35.37
N GLN A 144 -14.47 20.04 35.92
CA GLN A 144 -14.57 21.24 36.77
C GLN A 144 -13.59 21.31 37.94
#